data_AF-A0A848DSK9-F1
#
_entry.id   AF-A0A848DSK9-F1
#
_cell.length_a   1.000
_cell.length_b   1.000
_cell.length_c   1.000
_cell.angle_alpha   90.00
_cell.angle_beta   90.00
_cell.angle_gamma   90.00
#
_symmetry.space_group_name_H-M   'P 1'
#
loop_
_entity.id
_entity.type
_entity.pdbx_description
1 polymer ?
#
loop_
_entity_poly.entity_id
_entity_poly.type
_entity_poly.pdbx_seq_one_letter_code
_entity_poly.pdbx_strand_id
1 'polypeptide(L)'
;MAGTAESPPLGQKIAEILRGAVEMALHAPSVHNTQPWRWRLGGHAVELHADWNRHLICTDPDRRDLVISCGAALHHLRVVLAGLGSGSSTDRIPDLENSAHLATLHVRPTPPDPHDAVLFS
;
A
#
# COMPACT_ATOMS: atom_id res chain seq x y z
N MET A 1 -2.95 -32.18 -26.75
CA MET A 1 -4.07 -31.29 -26.41
C MET A 1 -3.59 -30.34 -25.33
N ALA A 2 -3.17 -29.12 -25.72
CA ALA A 2 -2.77 -28.11 -24.76
C ALA A 2 -4.05 -27.58 -24.08
N GLY A 3 -4.19 -27.84 -22.78
CA GLY A 3 -5.26 -27.26 -21.99
C GLY A 3 -5.15 -25.75 -22.03
N THR A 4 -6.20 -25.09 -22.51
CA THR A 4 -6.39 -23.66 -22.30
C THR A 4 -6.46 -23.46 -20.78
N ALA A 5 -5.37 -22.99 -20.18
CA ALA A 5 -5.41 -22.57 -18.79
C ALA A 5 -6.46 -21.45 -18.69
N GLU A 6 -7.58 -21.72 -17.99
CA GLU A 6 -8.54 -20.67 -17.68
C GLU A 6 -7.82 -19.55 -16.96
N SER A 7 -8.01 -18.31 -17.43
CA SER A 7 -7.46 -17.15 -16.77
C SER A 7 -8.03 -17.05 -15.36
N PRO A 8 -7.21 -16.71 -14.35
CA PRO A 8 -7.67 -16.68 -12.96
C PRO A 8 -8.87 -15.73 -12.82
N PRO A 9 -9.83 -16.04 -11.92
CA PRO A 9 -10.92 -15.12 -11.60
C PRO A 9 -10.37 -13.73 -11.25
N LEU A 10 -11.07 -12.67 -11.65
CA LEU A 10 -10.60 -11.29 -11.48
C LEU A 10 -10.17 -10.97 -10.04
N GLY A 11 -10.89 -11.51 -9.04
CA GLY A 11 -10.54 -11.35 -7.63
C GLY A 11 -9.19 -11.97 -7.25
N GLN A 12 -8.85 -13.14 -7.80
CA GLN A 12 -7.55 -13.77 -7.59
C GLN A 12 -6.43 -12.94 -8.24
N LYS A 13 -6.65 -12.48 -9.48
CA LYS A 13 -5.69 -11.63 -10.18
C LYS A 13 -5.41 -10.33 -9.42
N ILE A 14 -6.44 -9.68 -8.88
CA ILE A 14 -6.29 -8.47 -8.06
C ILE A 14 -5.50 -8.78 -6.78
N ALA A 15 -5.79 -9.89 -6.10
CA ALA A 15 -5.06 -10.29 -4.90
C ALA A 15 -3.56 -10.57 -5.19
N GLU A 16 -3.24 -11.16 -6.33
CA GLU A 16 -1.86 -11.37 -6.78
C GLU A 16 -1.14 -10.04 -7.07
N ILE A 17 -1.79 -9.12 -7.79
CA ILE A 17 -1.27 -7.75 -8.03
C ILE A 17 -1.01 -7.03 -6.70
N LEU A 18 -1.98 -7.06 -5.78
CA LEU A 18 -1.83 -6.43 -4.47
C LEU A 18 -0.69 -7.02 -3.65
N ARG A 19 -0.51 -8.35 -3.69
CA ARG A 19 0.62 -9.01 -3.02
C ARG A 19 1.96 -8.53 -3.55
N GLY A 20 2.17 -8.60 -4.87
CA GLY A 20 3.41 -8.13 -5.48
C GLY A 20 3.65 -6.64 -5.26
N ALA A 21 2.59 -5.82 -5.28
CA ALA A 21 2.71 -4.40 -5.03
C ALA A 21 3.08 -4.08 -3.57
N VAL A 22 2.53 -4.81 -2.60
CA VAL A 22 2.90 -4.68 -1.19
C VAL A 22 4.34 -5.12 -0.97
N GLU A 23 4.79 -6.23 -1.57
CA GLU A 23 6.18 -6.69 -1.48
C GLU A 23 7.16 -5.61 -1.93
N MET A 24 6.88 -4.91 -3.04
CA MET A 24 7.68 -3.76 -3.47
C MET A 24 7.58 -2.58 -2.51
N ALA A 25 6.37 -2.27 -2.00
CA ALA A 25 6.15 -1.17 -1.07
C ALA A 25 6.90 -1.35 0.27
N LEU A 26 7.28 -2.57 0.65
CA LEU A 26 8.14 -2.81 1.82
C LEU A 26 9.51 -2.13 1.72
N HIS A 27 9.97 -1.80 0.51
CA HIS A 27 11.22 -1.08 0.27
C HIS A 27 11.10 0.44 0.38
N ALA A 28 9.95 0.97 0.80
CA ALA A 28 9.79 2.40 1.02
C ALA A 28 10.78 2.93 2.08
N PRO A 29 11.28 4.17 1.93
CA PRO A 29 12.12 4.78 2.94
C PRO A 29 11.31 5.04 4.21
N SER A 30 11.99 4.96 5.36
CA SER A 30 11.43 5.31 6.67
C SER A 30 12.49 5.92 7.56
N VAL A 31 12.07 6.77 8.48
CA VAL A 31 12.98 7.39 9.45
C VAL A 31 13.66 6.30 10.28
N HIS A 32 14.99 6.34 10.32
CA HIS A 32 15.86 5.31 10.91
C HIS A 32 15.62 3.88 10.40
N ASN A 33 15.06 3.73 9.20
CA ASN A 33 14.66 2.44 8.64
C ASN A 33 13.72 1.64 9.57
N THR A 34 12.93 2.33 10.38
CA THR A 34 12.00 1.74 11.36
C THR A 34 10.78 1.11 10.71
N GLN A 35 10.53 1.29 9.42
CA GLN A 35 9.46 0.66 8.63
C GLN A 35 8.16 0.45 9.43
N PRO A 36 7.57 1.50 10.05
CA PRO A 36 6.58 1.35 11.12
C PRO A 36 5.17 1.11 10.57
N TRP A 37 5.04 0.24 9.57
CA TRP A 37 3.78 -0.08 8.90
C TRP A 37 3.47 -1.57 8.99
N ARG A 38 2.18 -1.87 9.04
CA ARG A 38 1.62 -3.21 8.87
C ARG A 38 0.62 -3.18 7.72
N TRP A 39 0.78 -4.11 6.80
CA TRP A 39 -0.11 -4.27 5.67
C TRP A 39 -1.09 -5.41 5.94
N ARG A 40 -2.37 -5.17 5.67
CA ARG A 40 -3.38 -6.24 5.68
C ARG A 40 -4.00 -6.33 4.29
N LEU A 41 -3.79 -7.46 3.64
CA LEU A 41 -4.35 -7.70 2.31
C LEU A 41 -5.78 -8.25 2.44
N GLY A 42 -6.72 -7.60 1.75
CA GLY A 42 -8.06 -8.09 1.47
C GLY A 42 -8.19 -8.45 -0.01
N GLY A 43 -9.33 -9.04 -0.40
CA GLY A 43 -9.50 -9.56 -1.77
C GLY A 43 -9.39 -8.51 -2.88
N HIS A 44 -9.78 -7.26 -2.62
CA HIS A 44 -9.75 -6.17 -3.61
C HIS A 44 -9.20 -4.86 -3.04
N ALA A 45 -8.63 -4.90 -1.84
CA ALA A 45 -8.13 -3.74 -1.13
C ALA A 45 -6.97 -4.14 -0.22
N VAL A 46 -6.15 -3.17 0.16
CA VAL A 46 -5.10 -3.34 1.15
C VAL A 46 -5.20 -2.23 2.18
N GLU A 47 -5.14 -2.59 3.45
CA GLU A 47 -5.14 -1.67 4.57
C GLU A 47 -3.71 -1.40 5.02
N LEU A 48 -3.41 -0.13 5.30
CA LEU A 48 -2.19 0.34 5.92
C LEU A 48 -2.48 0.69 7.38
N HIS A 49 -1.79 0.00 8.28
CA HIS A 49 -1.84 0.26 9.71
C HIS A 49 -0.49 0.76 10.23
N ALA A 50 -0.49 1.76 11.11
CA ALA A 50 0.69 2.18 11.85
C ALA A 50 1.08 1.11 12.88
N ASP A 51 2.36 0.78 12.94
CA ASP A 51 2.93 -0.04 14.00
C ASP A 51 3.47 0.84 15.14
N TRP A 52 2.61 1.16 16.10
CA TRP A 52 2.98 1.95 17.26
C TRP A 52 4.07 1.30 18.13
N ASN A 53 4.32 -0.01 18.02
CA ASN A 53 5.40 -0.68 18.74
C ASN A 53 6.78 -0.34 18.18
N ARG A 54 6.86 0.25 16.99
CA ARG A 54 8.11 0.69 16.35
C ARG A 54 8.36 2.20 16.54
N HIS A 55 7.61 2.84 17.44
CA HIS A 55 7.74 4.26 17.77
C HIS A 55 9.03 4.55 18.56
N LEU A 56 9.85 5.46 18.05
CA LEU A 56 11.09 5.92 18.69
C LEU A 56 10.83 7.19 19.52
N ILE A 57 10.31 7.03 20.74
CA ILE A 57 9.83 8.14 21.58
C ILE A 57 10.86 9.26 21.82
N CYS A 58 12.16 8.92 21.90
CA CYS A 58 13.21 9.92 22.13
C CYS A 58 13.45 10.84 20.93
N THR A 59 13.24 10.33 19.72
CA THR A 59 13.53 11.08 18.48
C THR A 59 12.25 11.67 17.87
N ASP A 60 11.11 10.98 18.02
CA ASP A 60 9.83 11.35 17.43
C ASP A 60 8.72 11.39 18.49
N PRO A 61 8.76 12.27 19.51
CA PRO A 61 7.80 12.24 20.62
C PRO A 61 6.33 12.35 20.17
N ASP A 62 6.08 13.05 19.06
CA ASP A 62 4.75 13.30 18.51
C ASP A 62 4.28 12.25 17.48
N ARG A 63 5.09 11.22 17.18
CA ARG A 63 4.81 10.18 16.15
C ARG A 63 4.70 10.72 14.72
N ARG A 64 5.20 11.92 14.44
CA ARG A 64 5.10 12.54 13.12
C ARG A 64 5.97 11.81 12.13
N ASP A 65 7.21 11.50 12.51
CA ASP A 65 8.16 10.79 11.63
C ASP A 65 7.66 9.38 11.32
N LEU A 66 7.03 8.73 12.30
CA LEU A 66 6.37 7.44 12.12
C LEU A 66 5.26 7.54 11.06
N VAL A 67 4.32 8.47 11.22
CA VAL A 67 3.19 8.64 10.29
C VAL A 67 3.68 9.09 8.91
N ILE A 68 4.69 9.96 8.82
CA ILE A 68 5.33 10.35 7.56
C ILE A 68 5.94 9.13 6.86
N SER A 69 6.61 8.25 7.61
CA SER A 69 7.16 7.00 7.07
C SER A 69 6.05 6.10 6.51
N CYS A 70 4.92 5.95 7.22
CA CYS A 70 3.75 5.25 6.69
C CYS A 70 3.20 5.91 5.42
N GLY A 71 3.17 7.24 5.35
CA GLY A 71 2.77 7.99 4.16
C GLY A 71 3.69 7.71 2.96
N ALA A 72 5.00 7.61 3.18
CA ALA A 72 5.95 7.22 2.15
C ALA A 72 5.68 5.78 1.64
N ALA A 73 5.40 4.84 2.54
CA ALA A 73 5.03 3.47 2.16
C ALA A 73 3.71 3.39 1.37
N LEU A 74 2.70 4.19 1.76
CA LEU A 74 1.44 4.31 1.02
C LEU A 74 1.66 4.86 -0.39
N HIS A 75 2.49 5.90 -0.53
CA HIS A 75 2.78 6.47 -1.83
C HIS A 75 3.59 5.51 -2.71
N HIS A 76 4.57 4.80 -2.14
CA HIS A 76 5.31 3.78 -2.86
C HIS A 76 4.39 2.68 -3.41
N LEU A 77 3.44 2.20 -2.61
CA LEU A 77 2.42 1.24 -3.07
C LEU A 77 1.60 1.78 -4.26
N ARG A 78 1.18 3.05 -4.21
CA ARG A 78 0.44 3.69 -5.31
C ARG A 78 1.25 3.77 -6.59
N VAL A 79 2.51 4.19 -6.50
CA VAL A 79 3.44 4.25 -7.64
C VAL A 79 3.63 2.88 -8.26
N VAL A 80 3.83 1.85 -7.44
CA VAL A 80 3.98 0.47 -7.91
C VAL A 80 2.72 0.00 -8.64
N LEU A 81 1.52 0.21 -8.06
CA LEU A 81 0.27 -0.16 -8.73
C LEU A 81 0.06 0.59 -10.04
N ALA A 82 0.41 1.88 -10.08
CA ALA A 82 0.34 2.69 -11.28
C ALA A 82 1.28 2.17 -12.37
N GLY A 83 2.50 1.79 -12.00
CA GLY A 83 3.49 1.15 -12.86
C GLY A 83 3.06 -0.21 -13.41
N LEU A 84 2.28 -0.96 -12.63
CA LEU A 84 1.62 -2.20 -13.07
C LEU A 84 0.36 -1.94 -13.92
N GLY A 85 0.08 -0.68 -14.27
CA GLY A 85 -1.06 -0.29 -15.11
C GLY A 85 -2.41 -0.28 -14.39
N SER A 86 -2.43 -0.30 -13.06
CA SER A 86 -3.65 -0.36 -12.26
C SER A 86 -4.01 1.00 -11.66
N GLY A 87 -5.24 1.45 -11.89
CA GLY A 87 -5.85 2.55 -11.15
C GLY A 87 -6.04 2.21 -9.67
N SER A 88 -5.96 3.21 -8.81
CA SER A 88 -6.24 3.04 -7.38
C SER A 88 -6.97 4.24 -6.78
N SER A 89 -7.73 3.99 -5.71
CA SER A 89 -8.29 5.04 -4.85
C SER A 89 -7.88 4.78 -3.40
N THR A 90 -7.74 5.84 -2.61
CA THR A 90 -7.30 5.72 -1.21
C THR A 90 -8.26 6.44 -0.28
N ASP A 91 -8.85 5.69 0.64
CA ASP A 91 -9.58 6.23 1.77
C ASP A 91 -8.57 6.44 2.91
N ARG A 92 -8.44 7.67 3.39
CA ARG A 92 -7.49 8.03 4.46
C ARG A 92 -8.25 8.15 5.77
N ILE A 93 -7.68 7.59 6.83
CA ILE A 93 -8.26 7.55 8.18
C ILE A 93 -9.72 7.06 8.09
N PRO A 94 -9.96 5.85 7.55
CA PRO A 94 -11.32 5.36 7.30
C PRO A 94 -12.07 5.04 8.60
N ASP A 95 -11.36 4.81 9.71
CA ASP A 95 -11.91 4.54 11.03
C ASP A 95 -11.34 5.52 12.06
N LEU A 96 -12.18 6.41 12.58
CA LEU A 96 -11.80 7.41 13.56
C LEU A 96 -11.57 6.82 14.96
N GLU A 97 -12.12 5.63 15.24
CA GLU A 97 -11.93 4.94 16.52
C GLU A 97 -10.63 4.12 16.50
N ASN A 98 -10.16 3.72 15.32
CA ASN A 98 -8.88 3.04 15.13
C ASN A 98 -7.81 3.95 14.55
N SER A 99 -7.15 4.71 15.41
CA SER A 99 -6.03 5.59 15.02
C SER A 99 -4.86 4.88 14.30
N ALA A 100 -4.71 3.56 14.45
CA ALA A 100 -3.68 2.82 13.72
C ALA A 100 -4.05 2.64 12.23
N HIS A 101 -5.34 2.62 11.87
CA HIS A 101 -5.78 2.42 10.49
C HIS A 101 -5.63 3.71 9.68
N LEU A 102 -4.47 3.87 9.04
CA LEU A 102 -4.12 5.11 8.36
C LEU A 102 -4.77 5.23 6.98
N ALA A 103 -4.88 4.12 6.25
CA ALA A 103 -5.51 4.13 4.93
C ALA A 103 -6.03 2.77 4.49
N THR A 104 -7.01 2.79 3.59
CA THR A 104 -7.38 1.64 2.76
C THR A 104 -7.20 2.02 1.30
N LEU A 105 -6.43 1.22 0.56
CA LEU A 105 -6.25 1.39 -0.87
C LEU A 105 -7.07 0.34 -1.61
N HIS A 106 -7.84 0.79 -2.60
CA HIS A 106 -8.65 -0.06 -3.47
C HIS A 106 -8.07 -0.05 -4.88
N VAL A 107 -7.93 -1.24 -5.47
CA VAL A 107 -7.64 -1.35 -6.91
C VAL A 107 -8.91 -1.03 -7.69
N ARG A 108 -8.79 -0.21 -8.73
CA ARG A 108 -9.90 0.21 -9.59
C ARG A 108 -9.65 -0.27 -11.02
N PRO A 109 -10.70 -0.70 -11.74
CA PRO A 109 -10.60 -1.02 -13.16
C PRO A 109 -10.58 0.27 -14.01
N THR A 110 -9.71 1.21 -13.65
CA THR A 110 -9.51 2.50 -14.32
C THR A 110 -8.04 2.64 -14.68
N PRO A 111 -7.69 3.52 -15.64
CA PRO A 111 -6.31 3.86 -15.89
C PRO A 111 -5.60 4.35 -14.61
N PRO A 112 -4.28 4.12 -14.49
CA PRO A 112 -3.49 4.64 -13.37
C PRO A 112 -3.42 6.16 -13.39
N ASP A 113 -3.15 6.75 -12.22
CA ASP A 113 -2.83 8.18 -12.15
C ASP A 113 -1.52 8.43 -12.92
N PRO A 114 -1.50 9.32 -13.94
CA PRO A 114 -0.31 9.56 -14.75
C PRO A 114 0.88 10.05 -13.94
N HIS A 115 0.66 10.80 -12.85
CA HIS A 115 1.73 11.30 -11.99
C HIS A 115 2.36 10.20 -11.16
N ASP A 116 1.57 9.21 -10.71
CA ASP A 116 2.13 8.05 -10.01
C ASP A 116 2.82 7.10 -11.01
N ALA A 117 2.28 6.95 -12.23
CA ALA A 117 2.83 6.05 -13.25
C ALA A 117 4.23 6.48 -13.74
N VAL A 118 4.48 7.78 -13.88
CA VAL A 118 5.81 8.28 -14.32
C VAL A 118 6.91 8.07 -13.28
N LEU A 119 6.56 7.80 -12.01
CA LEU A 119 7.52 7.55 -10.94
C LEU A 119 8.02 6.10 -10.90
N PHE A 120 7.44 5.21 -11.72
CA PHE A 120 7.82 3.79 -11.81
C PHE A 120 8.79 3.49 -12.98
N SER A 121 9.29 4.52 -13.67
CA SER A 121 10.13 4.40 -14.88
C SER A 121 11.48 3.75 -14.67
#